data_AF-A0A1G4PDR2-F1
#
_entry.id   AF-A0A1G4PDR2-F1
#
_cell.length_a   1.000
_cell.length_b   1.000
_cell.length_c   1.000
_cell.angle_alpha   90.00
_cell.angle_beta   90.00
_cell.angle_gamma   90.00
#
_symmetry.space_group_name_H-M   'P 1'
#
loop_
_entity.id
_entity.type
_entity.pdbx_description
1 polymer ?
#
loop_
_entity_poly.entity_id
_entity_poly.type
_entity_poly.pdbx_seq_one_letter_code
_entity_poly.pdbx_strand_id
1 'polypeptide(L)'
;MPHSSGGGSHGGGSHGGSHSHRGGSGSSRRVRNAPFPGARRYLYYQDHKPVFVYANYDVTKKKSPLRFLLLLFYVPFFVLGFIGIAFHTVEKPSRINADYDDKIVVSDTTGVLGDTDRMIRAMEDFRDETGITPSVMTVSNSYWQKNYTNLENYAYELYVNAFEDECHWLIVYSSGDKGEFDDWYWEGMQGDDTDPIITAAQADKFTKALQKEFLKKDTGRADAIAAAFEEVTLGIMKSRFNGSMLAASLFILIFCGIHAFLMLDIHPKRDKALQSAVLCDEDVVRQEQCDYCGGVYVVGHHLNCPHCQAPVKAHDYTVDEDGRVTGILN
;
A
#
# COMPACT_ATOMS: atom_id res chain seq x y z
N MET A 1 -6.59 26.57 -5.34
CA MET A 1 -7.30 27.09 -6.54
C MET A 1 -8.57 26.28 -6.73
N PRO A 2 -9.66 26.79 -7.33
CA PRO A 2 -10.86 25.97 -7.49
C PRO A 2 -10.65 24.84 -8.51
N HIS A 3 -11.27 23.71 -8.26
CA HIS A 3 -11.26 22.56 -9.14
C HIS A 3 -12.64 21.88 -9.18
N SER A 4 -12.87 21.08 -10.23
CA SER A 4 -14.13 20.34 -10.35
C SER A 4 -14.24 19.30 -9.24
N SER A 5 -15.32 19.38 -8.49
CA SER A 5 -15.77 18.35 -7.54
C SER A 5 -16.56 17.23 -8.24
N GLY A 6 -16.87 17.41 -9.52
CA GLY A 6 -17.71 16.52 -10.30
C GLY A 6 -18.84 17.26 -11.01
N GLY A 7 -19.34 16.62 -12.05
CA GLY A 7 -20.42 17.10 -12.89
C GLY A 7 -21.10 15.93 -13.58
N GLY A 8 -22.29 16.18 -14.10
CA GLY A 8 -23.12 15.16 -14.74
C GLY A 8 -23.57 15.59 -16.12
N SER A 9 -23.57 14.64 -17.05
CA SER A 9 -24.26 14.73 -18.33
C SER A 9 -24.82 13.36 -18.72
N HIS A 10 -25.63 13.29 -19.77
CA HIS A 10 -26.15 12.04 -20.29
C HIS A 10 -25.05 11.23 -21.04
N GLY A 11 -24.28 10.39 -20.33
CA GLY A 11 -23.45 9.29 -20.89
C GLY A 11 -21.94 9.32 -20.54
N GLY A 12 -21.32 8.18 -20.16
CA GLY A 12 -19.91 8.15 -19.72
C GLY A 12 -19.13 6.86 -20.00
N GLY A 13 -17.78 6.97 -20.00
CA GLY A 13 -16.81 5.85 -19.96
C GLY A 13 -15.34 6.27 -20.08
N SER A 14 -14.41 5.51 -19.45
CA SER A 14 -12.95 5.47 -19.72
C SER A 14 -12.26 4.25 -19.06
N HIS A 15 -11.22 3.70 -19.69
CA HIS A 15 -10.38 2.57 -19.24
C HIS A 15 -8.88 2.95 -19.17
N GLY A 16 -8.11 2.25 -18.32
CA GLY A 16 -6.65 2.21 -18.40
C GLY A 16 -6.05 1.14 -17.48
N GLY A 17 -5.04 0.42 -17.95
CA GLY A 17 -4.26 -0.55 -17.17
C GLY A 17 -2.79 -0.55 -17.58
N SER A 18 -1.91 -1.12 -16.76
CA SER A 18 -0.55 -1.57 -17.14
C SER A 18 0.08 -2.48 -16.07
N HIS A 19 1.02 -3.33 -16.50
CA HIS A 19 1.82 -4.28 -15.70
C HIS A 19 3.32 -3.93 -15.76
N SER A 20 4.11 -4.46 -14.82
CA SER A 20 5.59 -4.36 -14.79
C SER A 20 6.26 -5.70 -14.43
N HIS A 21 7.55 -5.84 -14.79
CA HIS A 21 8.42 -6.99 -14.49
C HIS A 21 9.68 -6.55 -13.71
N ARG A 22 10.32 -7.47 -12.96
CA ARG A 22 11.60 -7.26 -12.22
C ARG A 22 12.61 -8.38 -12.50
N GLY A 23 13.91 -8.06 -12.42
CA GLY A 23 15.06 -8.97 -12.48
C GLY A 23 16.02 -8.86 -11.27
N GLY A 24 16.79 -9.94 -11.02
CA GLY A 24 17.80 -10.12 -9.93
C GLY A 24 19.18 -9.51 -10.24
N SER A 25 20.33 -9.79 -9.60
CA SER A 25 20.82 -10.73 -8.56
C SER A 25 22.20 -10.22 -8.07
N GLY A 26 22.71 -10.63 -6.89
CA GLY A 26 24.05 -10.26 -6.39
C GLY A 26 24.83 -11.41 -5.71
N SER A 27 26.16 -11.39 -5.84
CA SER A 27 27.14 -12.40 -5.36
C SER A 27 27.24 -12.49 -3.83
N SER A 28 26.98 -13.67 -3.25
CA SER A 28 26.94 -13.90 -1.80
C SER A 28 27.77 -15.11 -1.35
N ARG A 29 28.02 -15.23 -0.04
CA ARG A 29 28.55 -16.45 0.60
C ARG A 29 27.64 -17.63 0.24
N ARG A 30 28.22 -18.74 -0.22
CA ARG A 30 27.45 -19.89 -0.72
C ARG A 30 27.74 -21.14 0.09
N VAL A 31 26.67 -21.83 0.47
CA VAL A 31 26.70 -23.21 0.97
C VAL A 31 25.78 -24.03 0.07
N ARG A 32 26.24 -25.18 -0.42
CA ARG A 32 25.47 -26.08 -1.30
C ARG A 32 25.69 -27.54 -0.88
N ASN A 33 24.75 -28.41 -1.24
CA ASN A 33 24.91 -29.87 -1.03
C ASN A 33 25.72 -30.54 -2.16
N ALA A 34 26.15 -29.76 -3.17
CA ALA A 34 26.94 -30.23 -4.29
C ALA A 34 28.26 -29.44 -4.41
N PRO A 35 29.34 -30.06 -4.91
CA PRO A 35 30.61 -29.38 -5.14
C PRO A 35 30.46 -28.16 -6.05
N PHE A 36 31.23 -27.11 -5.79
CA PHE A 36 31.35 -25.96 -6.68
C PHE A 36 32.76 -25.33 -6.60
N PRO A 37 33.20 -24.57 -7.62
CA PRO A 37 34.55 -24.03 -7.66
C PRO A 37 34.88 -23.17 -6.43
N GLY A 38 36.01 -23.46 -5.78
CA GLY A 38 36.49 -22.76 -4.59
C GLY A 38 35.78 -23.13 -3.28
N ALA A 39 34.98 -24.20 -3.26
CA ALA A 39 34.33 -24.70 -2.05
C ALA A 39 35.19 -25.72 -1.30
N ARG A 40 35.11 -25.71 0.03
CA ARG A 40 35.63 -26.76 0.92
C ARG A 40 34.48 -27.63 1.39
N ARG A 41 34.73 -28.92 1.62
CA ARG A 41 33.70 -29.88 2.04
C ARG A 41 33.70 -30.00 3.56
N TYR A 42 32.51 -29.91 4.14
CA TYR A 42 32.26 -30.07 5.57
C TYR A 42 31.28 -31.21 5.79
N LEU A 43 31.47 -31.94 6.87
CA LEU A 43 30.70 -33.09 7.31
C LEU A 43 30.03 -32.77 8.64
N TYR A 44 28.72 -32.93 8.73
CA TYR A 44 28.02 -32.97 10.01
C TYR A 44 27.05 -34.15 10.04
N TYR A 45 26.49 -34.44 11.21
CA TYR A 45 25.56 -35.55 11.39
C TYR A 45 24.14 -35.03 11.65
N GLN A 46 23.19 -35.62 10.94
CA GLN A 46 21.77 -35.36 11.14
C GLN A 46 21.01 -36.67 10.99
N ASP A 47 20.12 -36.97 11.94
CA ASP A 47 19.27 -38.17 11.93
C ASP A 47 20.06 -39.48 11.71
N HIS A 48 21.15 -39.66 12.47
CA HIS A 48 22.04 -40.84 12.41
C HIS A 48 22.78 -41.05 11.09
N LYS A 49 22.83 -40.05 10.22
CA LYS A 49 23.49 -40.12 8.90
C LYS A 49 24.49 -38.98 8.69
N PRO A 50 25.60 -39.22 7.96
CA PRO A 50 26.52 -38.17 7.55
C PRO A 50 25.88 -37.29 6.47
N VAL A 51 26.03 -35.97 6.61
CA VAL A 51 25.59 -34.96 5.63
C VAL A 51 26.80 -34.13 5.21
N PHE A 52 27.05 -34.10 3.90
CA PHE A 52 28.14 -33.33 3.30
C PHE A 52 27.61 -32.00 2.74
N VAL A 53 28.29 -30.92 3.08
CA VAL A 53 28.01 -29.57 2.55
C VAL A 53 29.29 -28.92 2.06
N TYR A 54 29.17 -28.15 0.99
CA TYR A 54 30.28 -27.47 0.35
C TYR A 54 30.11 -25.97 0.57
N ALA A 55 31.15 -25.29 1.04
CA ALA A 55 31.10 -23.85 1.30
C ALA A 55 32.40 -23.14 0.92
N ASN A 56 32.30 -21.91 0.40
CA ASN A 56 33.45 -21.06 0.09
C ASN A 56 33.90 -20.18 1.27
N TYR A 57 33.45 -20.51 2.48
CA TYR A 57 33.81 -19.86 3.73
C TYR A 57 33.78 -20.88 4.86
N ASP A 58 34.31 -20.50 6.02
CA ASP A 58 34.27 -21.33 7.22
C ASP A 58 32.87 -21.29 7.87
N VAL A 59 32.13 -22.39 7.71
CA VAL A 59 30.75 -22.54 8.20
C VAL A 59 30.67 -22.84 9.70
N THR A 60 31.79 -23.22 10.32
CA THR A 60 31.85 -23.59 11.74
C THR A 60 31.86 -22.34 12.65
N LYS A 61 32.27 -21.19 12.11
CA LYS A 61 32.35 -19.93 12.85
C LYS A 61 30.99 -19.32 13.10
N LYS A 62 30.77 -18.87 14.34
CA LYS A 62 29.57 -18.09 14.70
C LYS A 62 29.51 -16.81 13.87
N LYS A 63 28.31 -16.50 13.37
CA LYS A 63 28.04 -15.23 12.68
C LYS A 63 28.25 -14.07 13.65
N SER A 64 28.86 -12.98 13.16
CA SER A 64 29.14 -11.81 13.98
C SER A 64 27.85 -11.19 14.54
N PRO A 65 27.79 -10.82 15.83
CA PRO A 65 26.65 -10.11 16.40
C PRO A 65 26.47 -8.70 15.80
N LEU A 66 27.51 -8.14 15.17
CA LEU A 66 27.42 -6.84 14.49
C LEU A 66 26.40 -6.83 13.35
N ARG A 67 25.98 -8.00 12.83
CA ARG A 67 24.90 -8.08 11.84
C ARG A 67 23.59 -7.46 12.35
N PHE A 68 23.35 -7.47 13.66
CA PHE A 68 22.15 -6.86 14.25
C PHE A 68 22.18 -5.34 14.21
N LEU A 69 23.34 -4.70 13.98
CA LEU A 69 23.39 -3.26 13.71
C LEU A 69 22.65 -2.91 12.40
N LEU A 70 22.47 -3.85 11.47
CA LEU A 70 21.62 -3.66 10.30
C LEU A 70 20.17 -3.36 10.67
N LEU A 71 19.69 -3.77 11.86
CA LEU A 71 18.33 -3.44 12.31
C LEU A 71 18.13 -1.93 12.50
N LEU A 72 19.18 -1.18 12.83
CA LEU A 72 19.10 0.28 12.97
C LEU A 72 18.66 0.95 11.65
N PHE A 73 19.05 0.39 10.51
CA PHE A 73 18.61 0.86 9.19
C PHE A 73 17.10 0.70 9.00
N TYR A 74 16.47 -0.31 9.61
CA TYR A 74 15.04 -0.58 9.47
C TYR A 74 14.16 0.24 10.42
N VAL A 75 14.73 0.78 11.50
CA VAL A 75 13.98 1.54 12.52
C VAL A 75 13.13 2.66 11.90
N PRO A 76 13.65 3.53 11.01
CA PRO A 76 12.83 4.58 10.38
C PRO A 76 11.63 4.04 9.62
N PHE A 77 11.77 2.91 8.92
CA PHE A 77 10.68 2.32 8.12
C PHE A 77 9.59 1.71 9.01
N PHE A 78 9.97 1.06 10.10
CA PHE A 78 9.00 0.57 11.08
C PHE A 78 8.26 1.74 11.75
N VAL A 79 8.98 2.79 12.14
CA VAL A 79 8.38 4.01 12.69
C VAL A 79 7.39 4.62 11.72
N LEU A 80 7.75 4.78 10.44
CA LEU A 80 6.86 5.29 9.40
C LEU A 80 5.61 4.42 9.21
N GLY A 81 5.76 3.09 9.17
CA GLY A 81 4.63 2.17 9.07
C GLY A 81 3.67 2.27 10.27
N PHE A 82 4.19 2.36 11.49
CA PHE A 82 3.36 2.52 12.69
C PHE A 82 2.68 3.90 12.76
N ILE A 83 3.38 4.98 12.39
CA ILE A 83 2.80 6.33 12.31
C ILE A 83 1.68 6.37 11.26
N GLY A 84 1.90 5.78 10.09
CA GLY A 84 0.89 5.64 9.03
C GLY A 84 -0.40 4.99 9.56
N ILE A 85 -0.25 3.89 10.30
CA ILE A 85 -1.39 3.21 10.95
C ILE A 85 -2.05 4.10 11.99
N ALA A 86 -1.28 4.66 12.92
CA ALA A 86 -1.81 5.36 14.09
C ALA A 86 -2.51 6.68 13.75
N PHE A 87 -2.00 7.42 12.76
CA PHE A 87 -2.43 8.80 12.52
C PHE A 87 -3.11 9.02 11.17
N HIS A 88 -2.90 8.13 10.19
CA HIS A 88 -3.37 8.37 8.82
C HIS A 88 -4.37 7.32 8.30
N THR A 89 -4.68 6.28 9.07
CA THR A 89 -5.73 5.32 8.67
C THR A 89 -7.13 5.77 8.99
N VAL A 90 -7.28 6.64 10.00
CA VAL A 90 -8.55 7.24 10.36
C VAL A 90 -8.42 8.72 10.14
N GLU A 91 -9.03 9.20 9.06
CA GLU A 91 -9.10 10.62 8.77
C GLU A 91 -10.35 11.18 9.46
N LYS A 92 -10.17 12.25 10.22
CA LYS A 92 -11.27 12.98 10.85
C LYS A 92 -11.35 14.35 10.19
N PRO A 93 -12.42 14.64 9.42
CA PRO A 93 -12.64 15.98 8.89
C PRO A 93 -12.71 17.02 10.02
N SER A 94 -12.14 18.18 9.79
CA SER A 94 -12.20 19.33 10.71
C SER A 94 -12.99 20.45 10.04
N ARG A 95 -13.95 21.01 10.76
CA ARG A 95 -14.74 22.16 10.31
C ARG A 95 -13.80 23.33 9.94
N ILE A 96 -14.09 24.01 8.84
CA ILE A 96 -13.34 25.20 8.41
C ILE A 96 -13.74 26.39 9.31
N ASN A 97 -12.78 27.30 9.54
CA ASN A 97 -13.03 28.53 10.30
C ASN A 97 -13.75 29.55 9.42
N ALA A 98 -14.66 30.32 10.01
CA ALA A 98 -15.44 31.34 9.28
C ALA A 98 -14.74 32.70 9.27
N ASP A 99 -13.47 32.76 8.84
CA ASP A 99 -12.70 34.00 8.70
C ASP A 99 -12.72 34.59 7.27
N TYR A 100 -13.72 34.20 6.47
CA TYR A 100 -13.97 34.60 5.09
C TYR A 100 -15.43 35.09 4.90
N ASP A 101 -15.83 35.52 3.68
CA ASP A 101 -17.22 35.91 3.39
C ASP A 101 -18.11 34.67 3.27
N ASP A 102 -18.78 34.31 4.36
CA ASP A 102 -19.56 33.08 4.47
C ASP A 102 -21.00 33.19 3.92
N LYS A 103 -21.29 34.25 3.15
CA LYS A 103 -22.61 34.49 2.58
C LYS A 103 -22.93 33.50 1.46
N ILE A 104 -24.06 32.81 1.60
CA ILE A 104 -24.61 31.96 0.54
C ILE A 104 -25.07 32.85 -0.63
N VAL A 105 -24.55 32.57 -1.82
CA VAL A 105 -24.93 33.24 -3.06
C VAL A 105 -25.86 32.34 -3.88
N VAL A 106 -27.06 32.84 -4.17
CA VAL A 106 -28.03 32.21 -5.08
C VAL A 106 -28.34 33.18 -6.22
N SER A 107 -28.02 32.79 -7.46
CA SER A 107 -28.26 33.59 -8.65
C SER A 107 -29.06 32.80 -9.68
N ASP A 108 -30.38 33.02 -9.74
CA ASP A 108 -31.27 32.35 -10.71
C ASP A 108 -31.51 33.22 -11.96
N THR A 109 -30.60 33.17 -12.93
CA THR A 109 -30.74 33.96 -14.17
C THR A 109 -31.76 33.38 -15.15
N THR A 110 -32.10 32.09 -15.01
CA THR A 110 -33.02 31.38 -15.90
C THR A 110 -34.43 31.23 -15.34
N GLY A 111 -34.63 31.48 -14.04
CA GLY A 111 -35.93 31.36 -13.37
C GLY A 111 -36.35 29.90 -13.16
N VAL A 112 -35.40 28.96 -13.08
CA VAL A 112 -35.66 27.51 -13.03
C VAL A 112 -35.71 26.96 -11.61
N LEU A 113 -35.24 27.71 -10.61
CA LEU A 113 -35.17 27.21 -9.23
C LEU A 113 -36.54 27.23 -8.55
N GLY A 114 -37.38 28.23 -8.83
CA GLY A 114 -38.69 28.37 -8.22
C GLY A 114 -38.60 28.80 -6.75
N ASP A 115 -39.27 28.07 -5.86
CA ASP A 115 -39.16 28.29 -4.40
C ASP A 115 -37.82 27.75 -3.87
N THR A 116 -37.05 28.61 -3.21
CA THR A 116 -35.68 28.32 -2.76
C THR A 116 -35.54 28.16 -1.25
N ASP A 117 -36.62 28.30 -0.47
CA ASP A 117 -36.55 28.34 1.00
C ASP A 117 -35.99 27.05 1.61
N ARG A 118 -36.32 25.89 1.02
CA ARG A 118 -35.78 24.60 1.48
C ARG A 118 -34.31 24.43 1.07
N MET A 119 -33.96 24.87 -0.13
CA MET A 119 -32.60 24.80 -0.66
C MET A 119 -31.63 25.65 0.18
N ILE A 120 -32.01 26.89 0.48
CA ILE A 120 -31.21 27.79 1.31
C ILE A 120 -30.98 27.18 2.70
N ARG A 121 -32.03 26.64 3.34
CA ARG A 121 -31.87 25.96 4.65
C ARG A 121 -30.93 24.75 4.60
N ALA A 122 -31.05 23.90 3.57
CA ALA A 122 -30.14 22.75 3.41
C ALA A 122 -28.68 23.19 3.21
N MET A 123 -28.48 24.30 2.50
CA MET A 123 -27.17 24.93 2.28
C MET A 123 -26.60 25.56 3.57
N GLU A 124 -27.46 26.20 4.37
CA GLU A 124 -27.08 26.72 5.70
C GLU A 124 -26.68 25.58 6.65
N ASP A 125 -27.47 24.49 6.70
CA ASP A 125 -27.16 23.31 7.52
C ASP A 125 -25.81 22.70 7.11
N PHE A 126 -25.53 22.62 5.80
CA PHE A 126 -24.23 22.15 5.28
C PHE A 126 -23.09 23.06 5.74
N ARG A 127 -23.24 24.38 5.61
CA ARG A 127 -22.23 25.36 6.04
C ARG A 127 -22.01 25.30 7.55
N ASP A 128 -23.06 25.18 8.33
CA ASP A 128 -22.96 25.18 9.78
C ASP A 128 -22.18 23.96 10.28
N GLU A 129 -22.41 22.79 9.65
CA GLU A 129 -21.72 21.54 9.97
C GLU A 129 -20.25 21.53 9.49
N THR A 130 -19.97 22.06 8.30
CA THR A 130 -18.66 21.92 7.62
C THR A 130 -17.77 23.16 7.70
N GLY A 131 -18.37 24.33 7.86
CA GLY A 131 -17.70 25.62 7.67
C GLY A 131 -17.42 25.96 6.22
N ILE A 132 -17.99 25.25 5.24
CA ILE A 132 -17.87 25.53 3.80
C ILE A 132 -19.13 26.23 3.33
N THR A 133 -19.00 27.29 2.53
CA THR A 133 -20.17 28.05 2.04
C THR A 133 -20.61 27.55 0.66
N PRO A 134 -21.74 26.83 0.56
CA PRO A 134 -22.27 26.45 -0.74
C PRO A 134 -22.89 27.66 -1.45
N SER A 135 -22.89 27.64 -2.78
CA SER A 135 -23.52 28.66 -3.63
C SER A 135 -24.15 28.02 -4.86
N VAL A 136 -25.21 28.63 -5.40
CA VAL A 136 -25.93 28.10 -6.56
C VAL A 136 -26.08 29.20 -7.60
N MET A 137 -25.66 28.94 -8.83
CA MET A 137 -25.84 29.86 -9.96
C MET A 137 -26.47 29.11 -11.13
N THR A 138 -27.45 29.74 -11.78
CA THR A 138 -28.09 29.19 -12.98
C THR A 138 -27.66 29.93 -14.24
N VAL A 139 -27.55 29.22 -15.35
CA VAL A 139 -27.19 29.76 -16.67
C VAL A 139 -27.99 29.03 -17.77
N SER A 140 -28.24 29.69 -18.91
CA SER A 140 -28.80 28.99 -20.08
C SER A 140 -27.70 28.25 -20.85
N ASN A 141 -28.01 27.06 -21.38
CA ASN A 141 -27.11 26.31 -22.26
C ASN A 141 -26.57 27.19 -23.40
N SER A 142 -27.46 28.00 -23.99
CA SER A 142 -27.12 28.85 -25.13
C SER A 142 -26.16 29.98 -24.80
N TYR A 143 -25.97 30.32 -23.52
CA TYR A 143 -25.04 31.35 -23.09
C TYR A 143 -23.61 30.81 -23.02
N TRP A 144 -23.37 29.75 -22.25
CA TRP A 144 -22.01 29.25 -22.04
C TRP A 144 -21.51 28.45 -23.24
N GLN A 145 -22.37 27.70 -23.96
CA GLN A 145 -21.96 26.90 -25.13
C GLN A 145 -21.44 27.75 -26.30
N LYS A 146 -21.73 29.06 -26.32
CA LYS A 146 -21.19 29.98 -27.33
C LYS A 146 -19.72 30.31 -27.12
N ASN A 147 -19.29 30.34 -25.86
CA ASN A 147 -17.99 30.91 -25.47
C ASN A 147 -17.07 29.88 -24.81
N TYR A 148 -17.61 28.74 -24.34
CA TYR A 148 -16.87 27.72 -23.60
C TYR A 148 -17.07 26.34 -24.22
N THR A 149 -16.04 25.51 -24.12
CA THR A 149 -16.02 24.13 -24.62
C THR A 149 -16.84 23.17 -23.76
N ASN A 150 -16.93 23.43 -22.46
CA ASN A 150 -17.68 22.64 -21.49
C ASN A 150 -18.17 23.55 -20.34
N LEU A 151 -19.12 23.05 -19.55
CA LEU A 151 -19.67 23.78 -18.41
C LEU A 151 -18.63 23.99 -17.31
N GLU A 152 -17.68 23.06 -17.15
CA GLU A 152 -16.58 23.12 -16.18
C GLU A 152 -15.72 24.39 -16.33
N ASN A 153 -15.28 24.72 -17.55
CA ASN A 153 -14.48 25.92 -17.78
C ASN A 153 -15.26 27.21 -17.47
N TYR A 154 -16.56 27.23 -17.77
CA TYR A 154 -17.42 28.35 -17.42
C TYR A 154 -17.63 28.46 -15.90
N ALA A 155 -17.87 27.33 -15.23
CA ALA A 155 -18.06 27.27 -13.78
C ALA A 155 -16.79 27.67 -13.02
N TYR A 156 -15.61 27.30 -13.53
CA TYR A 156 -14.32 27.74 -13.00
C TYR A 156 -14.19 29.27 -13.04
N GLU A 157 -14.48 29.89 -14.18
CA GLU A 157 -14.43 31.34 -14.32
C GLU A 157 -15.46 32.04 -13.42
N LEU A 158 -16.66 31.48 -13.30
CA LEU A 158 -17.66 31.98 -12.34
C LEU A 158 -17.14 31.93 -10.90
N TYR A 159 -16.51 30.83 -10.49
CA TYR A 159 -15.96 30.68 -9.14
C TYR A 159 -14.92 31.75 -8.85
N VAL A 160 -13.88 31.85 -9.71
CA VAL A 160 -12.74 32.76 -9.49
C VAL A 160 -13.18 34.23 -9.48
N ASN A 161 -14.24 34.57 -10.21
CA ASN A 161 -14.77 35.94 -10.21
C ASN A 161 -15.73 36.22 -9.06
N ALA A 162 -16.35 35.19 -8.47
CA ALA A 162 -17.35 35.34 -7.41
C ALA A 162 -16.76 35.30 -6.00
N PHE A 163 -15.65 34.58 -5.81
CA PHE A 163 -15.07 34.31 -4.50
C PHE A 163 -13.58 34.68 -4.47
N GLU A 164 -13.16 35.36 -3.41
CA GLU A 164 -11.75 35.74 -3.21
C GLU A 164 -10.97 34.65 -2.45
N ASP A 165 -11.66 33.69 -1.84
CA ASP A 165 -11.12 32.58 -1.06
C ASP A 165 -11.46 31.21 -1.67
N GLU A 166 -11.03 30.14 -1.00
CA GLU A 166 -11.16 28.75 -1.45
C GLU A 166 -12.06 27.91 -0.53
N CYS A 167 -12.92 28.55 0.27
CA CYS A 167 -13.83 27.93 1.24
C CYS A 167 -15.28 27.81 0.72
N HIS A 168 -15.50 28.05 -0.58
CA HIS A 168 -16.81 27.93 -1.23
C HIS A 168 -16.98 26.63 -2.03
N TRP A 169 -18.23 26.16 -2.15
CA TRP A 169 -18.64 25.12 -3.07
C TRP A 169 -19.76 25.62 -4.00
N LEU A 170 -19.40 25.93 -5.25
CA LEU A 170 -20.30 26.49 -6.25
C LEU A 170 -20.96 25.38 -7.07
N ILE A 171 -22.28 25.35 -7.09
CA ILE A 171 -23.09 24.51 -7.99
C ILE A 171 -23.61 25.38 -9.13
N VAL A 172 -23.14 25.10 -10.35
CA VAL A 172 -23.62 25.74 -11.57
C VAL A 172 -24.61 24.83 -12.26
N TYR A 173 -25.88 25.23 -12.29
CA TYR A 173 -26.93 24.50 -13.00
C TYR A 173 -27.20 25.17 -14.34
N SER A 174 -27.23 24.37 -15.41
CA SER A 174 -27.53 24.85 -16.75
C SER A 174 -28.73 24.11 -17.33
N SER A 175 -29.60 24.84 -18.00
CA SER A 175 -30.75 24.28 -18.71
C SER A 175 -30.90 24.87 -20.10
N GLY A 176 -31.43 24.08 -21.02
CA GLY A 176 -31.82 24.55 -22.35
C GLY A 176 -32.90 25.64 -22.31
N ASP A 177 -33.06 26.34 -23.43
CA ASP A 177 -34.19 27.24 -23.61
C ASP A 177 -35.50 26.42 -23.64
N LYS A 178 -36.55 26.92 -22.97
CA LYS A 178 -37.80 26.16 -22.68
C LYS A 178 -38.32 25.38 -23.92
N GLY A 179 -38.38 24.05 -23.82
CA GLY A 179 -38.83 23.11 -24.87
C GLY A 179 -39.29 21.75 -24.32
N GLU A 180 -39.69 20.81 -25.19
CA GLU A 180 -40.25 19.49 -24.83
C GLU A 180 -39.23 18.50 -24.22
N PHE A 181 -37.93 18.76 -24.38
CA PHE A 181 -36.85 17.96 -23.81
C PHE A 181 -36.01 18.81 -22.87
N ASP A 182 -35.92 18.40 -21.60
CA ASP A 182 -35.12 19.10 -20.59
C ASP A 182 -33.66 18.68 -20.69
N ASP A 183 -32.91 19.42 -21.53
CA ASP A 183 -31.47 19.26 -21.70
C ASP A 183 -30.72 20.04 -20.61
N TRP A 184 -30.53 19.39 -19.46
CA TRP A 184 -29.86 19.97 -18.31
C TRP A 184 -28.42 19.47 -18.15
N TYR A 185 -27.59 20.34 -17.60
CA TYR A 185 -26.22 20.07 -17.19
C TYR A 185 -26.03 20.65 -15.80
N TRP A 186 -25.08 20.12 -15.03
CA TRP A 186 -24.61 20.82 -13.85
C TRP A 186 -23.14 20.49 -13.59
N GLU A 187 -22.48 21.43 -12.92
CA GLU A 187 -21.09 21.31 -12.50
C GLU A 187 -20.94 21.82 -11.07
N GLY A 188 -20.18 21.10 -10.24
CA GLY A 188 -19.76 21.56 -8.92
C GLY A 188 -18.30 21.99 -8.93
N MET A 189 -18.00 23.23 -8.54
CA MET A 189 -16.64 23.76 -8.37
C MET A 189 -16.35 23.99 -6.89
N GLN A 190 -15.27 23.40 -6.38
CA GLN A 190 -14.86 23.55 -4.99
C GLN A 190 -13.47 24.16 -4.90
N GLY A 191 -13.19 24.92 -3.83
CA GLY A 191 -11.84 25.40 -3.54
C GLY A 191 -10.98 24.35 -2.82
N ASP A 192 -9.65 24.46 -2.90
CA ASP A 192 -8.74 23.44 -2.33
C ASP A 192 -8.86 23.32 -0.80
N ASP A 193 -9.20 24.41 -0.11
CA ASP A 193 -9.38 24.39 1.35
C ASP A 193 -10.58 23.52 1.77
N THR A 194 -11.48 23.18 0.84
CA THR A 194 -12.62 22.31 1.08
C THR A 194 -12.30 20.80 1.00
N ASP A 195 -11.18 20.41 0.38
CA ASP A 195 -10.80 19.01 0.10
C ASP A 195 -10.79 18.08 1.32
N PRO A 196 -10.36 18.51 2.51
CA PRO A 196 -10.40 17.66 3.69
C PRO A 196 -11.81 17.18 4.03
N ILE A 197 -12.85 17.94 3.64
CA ILE A 197 -14.26 17.64 3.89
C ILE A 197 -14.93 17.11 2.61
N ILE A 198 -14.91 17.87 1.51
CA ILE A 198 -15.52 17.50 0.23
C ILE A 198 -14.54 16.65 -0.59
N THR A 199 -14.44 15.39 -0.18
CA THR A 199 -13.70 14.39 -0.96
C THR A 199 -14.48 13.95 -2.19
N ALA A 200 -13.78 13.33 -3.14
CA ALA A 200 -14.41 12.70 -4.31
C ALA A 200 -15.59 11.77 -3.95
N ALA A 201 -15.53 11.06 -2.80
CA ALA A 201 -16.63 10.21 -2.36
C ALA A 201 -17.87 11.00 -1.90
N GLN A 202 -17.67 12.16 -1.27
CA GLN A 202 -18.77 13.05 -0.85
C GLN A 202 -19.38 13.77 -2.05
N ALA A 203 -18.55 14.24 -2.97
CA ALA A 203 -19.02 14.86 -4.20
C ALA A 203 -19.75 13.85 -5.12
N ASP A 204 -19.30 12.59 -5.17
CA ASP A 204 -20.03 11.49 -5.83
C ASP A 204 -21.37 11.17 -5.14
N LYS A 205 -21.42 11.21 -3.80
CA LYS A 205 -22.68 11.05 -3.04
C LYS A 205 -23.68 12.16 -3.38
N PHE A 206 -23.22 13.41 -3.37
CA PHE A 206 -24.01 14.56 -3.80
C PHE A 206 -24.48 14.40 -5.25
N THR A 207 -23.57 14.07 -6.16
CA THR A 207 -23.85 13.84 -7.58
C THR A 207 -24.96 12.80 -7.78
N LYS A 208 -24.87 11.65 -7.11
CA LYS A 208 -25.86 10.59 -7.19
C LYS A 208 -27.21 11.02 -6.63
N ALA A 209 -27.22 11.75 -5.51
CA ALA A 209 -28.44 12.27 -4.92
C ALA A 209 -29.11 13.29 -5.86
N LEU A 210 -28.34 14.24 -6.38
CA LEU A 210 -28.84 15.28 -7.29
C LEU A 210 -29.38 14.68 -8.60
N GLN A 211 -28.61 13.80 -9.24
CA GLN A 211 -29.05 13.12 -10.46
C GLN A 211 -30.33 12.31 -10.22
N LYS A 212 -30.43 11.59 -9.11
CA LYS A 212 -31.62 10.82 -8.75
C LYS A 212 -32.86 11.72 -8.63
N GLU A 213 -32.72 12.89 -8.01
CA GLU A 213 -33.82 13.85 -7.86
C GLU A 213 -34.16 14.54 -9.18
N PHE A 214 -33.18 14.89 -10.01
CA PHE A 214 -33.42 15.49 -11.32
C PHE A 214 -34.15 14.57 -12.31
N LEU A 215 -34.03 13.25 -12.15
CA LEU A 215 -34.75 12.25 -12.95
C LEU A 215 -36.22 12.09 -12.54
N LYS A 216 -36.66 12.65 -11.41
CA LYS A 216 -38.07 12.63 -11.01
C LYS A 216 -38.84 13.72 -11.77
N LYS A 217 -40.01 13.37 -12.30
CA LYS A 217 -40.83 14.27 -13.13
C LYS A 217 -41.41 15.47 -12.37
N ASP A 218 -41.68 15.33 -11.08
CA ASP A 218 -42.45 16.30 -10.29
C ASP A 218 -41.60 17.03 -9.24
N THR A 219 -40.26 16.92 -9.30
CA THR A 219 -39.37 17.55 -8.31
C THR A 219 -38.81 18.85 -8.88
N GLY A 220 -39.03 19.96 -8.16
CA GLY A 220 -38.44 21.26 -8.49
C GLY A 220 -36.91 21.24 -8.44
N ARG A 221 -36.24 22.11 -9.21
CA ARG A 221 -34.77 22.12 -9.27
C ARG A 221 -34.14 22.53 -7.94
N ALA A 222 -34.71 23.53 -7.26
CA ALA A 222 -34.28 23.88 -5.91
C ALA A 222 -34.49 22.74 -4.90
N ASP A 223 -35.62 22.02 -4.98
CA ASP A 223 -35.90 20.86 -4.11
C ASP A 223 -34.93 19.69 -4.32
N ALA A 224 -34.51 19.46 -5.57
CA ALA A 224 -33.53 18.44 -5.91
C ALA A 224 -32.14 18.79 -5.38
N ILE A 225 -31.72 20.06 -5.51
CA ILE A 225 -30.48 20.56 -4.92
C ILE A 225 -30.53 20.47 -3.39
N ALA A 226 -31.65 20.87 -2.78
CA ALA A 226 -31.86 20.76 -1.33
C ALA A 226 -31.68 19.32 -0.83
N ALA A 227 -32.35 18.36 -1.48
CA ALA A 227 -32.27 16.94 -1.13
C ALA A 227 -30.86 16.38 -1.29
N ALA A 228 -30.09 16.85 -2.29
CA ALA A 228 -28.70 16.44 -2.46
C ALA A 228 -27.79 16.97 -1.34
N PHE A 229 -27.98 18.22 -0.92
CA PHE A 229 -27.30 18.78 0.24
C PHE A 229 -27.67 18.06 1.53
N GLU A 230 -28.96 17.86 1.81
CA GLU A 230 -29.44 17.11 2.97
C GLU A 230 -28.79 15.70 3.04
N GLU A 231 -28.74 14.99 1.90
CA GLU A 231 -28.13 13.67 1.83
C GLU A 231 -26.62 13.71 2.10
N VAL A 232 -25.87 14.65 1.52
CA VAL A 232 -24.41 14.71 1.73
C VAL A 232 -24.07 15.17 3.15
N THR A 233 -24.79 16.15 3.70
CA THR A 233 -24.61 16.66 5.08
C THR A 233 -24.70 15.52 6.10
N LEU A 234 -25.55 14.51 5.84
CA LEU A 234 -25.64 13.31 6.67
C LEU A 234 -24.32 12.51 6.65
N GLY A 235 -23.49 12.79 7.66
CA GLY A 235 -22.26 12.07 7.93
C GLY A 235 -21.03 12.59 7.20
N ILE A 236 -21.09 13.79 6.59
CA ILE A 236 -19.92 14.40 5.94
C ILE A 236 -18.73 14.60 6.90
N MET A 237 -19.02 14.86 8.18
CA MET A 237 -18.01 15.04 9.24
C MET A 237 -17.66 13.76 10.01
N LYS A 238 -18.18 12.58 9.60
CA LYS A 238 -17.82 11.32 10.27
C LYS A 238 -16.39 10.91 9.92
N SER A 239 -15.71 10.30 10.91
CA SER A 239 -14.40 9.71 10.69
C SER A 239 -14.46 8.67 9.57
N ARG A 240 -13.48 8.70 8.69
CA ARG A 240 -13.39 7.83 7.52
C ARG A 240 -12.13 6.98 7.59
N PHE A 241 -12.24 5.76 7.07
CA PHE A 241 -11.15 4.80 7.08
C PHE A 241 -10.41 4.81 5.75
N ASN A 242 -9.14 5.19 5.76
CA ASN A 242 -8.27 5.17 4.60
C ASN A 242 -7.61 3.78 4.45
N GLY A 243 -8.30 2.88 3.75
CA GLY A 243 -7.81 1.53 3.49
C GLY A 243 -6.52 1.49 2.67
N SER A 244 -6.30 2.48 1.79
CA SER A 244 -5.07 2.56 0.99
C SER A 244 -3.84 2.84 1.88
N MET A 245 -3.98 3.76 2.84
CA MET A 245 -2.94 4.07 3.81
C MET A 245 -2.67 2.88 4.75
N LEU A 246 -3.72 2.16 5.19
CA LEU A 246 -3.54 0.93 5.97
C LEU A 246 -2.74 -0.10 5.16
N ALA A 247 -3.15 -0.36 3.91
CA ALA A 247 -2.51 -1.35 3.05
C ALA A 247 -1.04 -1.00 2.79
N ALA A 248 -0.75 0.27 2.47
CA ALA A 248 0.62 0.75 2.26
C ALA A 248 1.48 0.60 3.53
N SER A 249 0.92 0.98 4.69
CA SER A 249 1.63 0.88 5.97
C SER A 249 1.93 -0.58 6.35
N LEU A 250 0.95 -1.48 6.21
CA LEU A 250 1.14 -2.91 6.44
C LEU A 250 2.16 -3.52 5.47
N PHE A 251 2.12 -3.10 4.19
CA PHE A 251 3.08 -3.54 3.20
C PHE A 251 4.51 -3.17 3.60
N ILE A 252 4.76 -1.94 4.04
CA ILE A 252 6.09 -1.49 4.52
C ILE A 252 6.54 -2.36 5.69
N LEU A 253 5.68 -2.55 6.71
CA LEU A 253 6.02 -3.33 7.90
C LEU A 253 6.37 -4.79 7.56
N ILE A 254 5.55 -5.44 6.73
CA ILE A 254 5.74 -6.83 6.32
C ILE A 254 6.99 -6.95 5.43
N PHE A 255 7.14 -6.09 4.44
CA PHE A 255 8.29 -6.11 3.53
C PHE A 255 9.60 -5.89 4.29
N CYS A 256 9.67 -4.87 5.15
CA CYS A 256 10.84 -4.60 5.97
C CYS A 256 11.14 -5.75 6.95
N GLY A 257 10.11 -6.36 7.55
CA GLY A 257 10.26 -7.53 8.41
C GLY A 257 10.86 -8.73 7.68
N ILE A 258 10.30 -9.10 6.53
CA ILE A 258 10.80 -10.21 5.70
C ILE A 258 12.22 -9.89 5.20
N HIS A 259 12.45 -8.68 4.70
CA HIS A 259 13.75 -8.28 4.17
C HIS A 259 14.82 -8.27 5.26
N ALA A 260 14.53 -7.74 6.45
CA ALA A 260 15.45 -7.79 7.59
C ALA A 260 15.77 -9.23 8.00
N PHE A 261 14.76 -10.10 8.04
CA PHE A 261 14.96 -11.54 8.32
C PHE A 261 15.93 -12.20 7.33
N LEU A 262 15.78 -11.92 6.03
CA LEU A 262 16.66 -12.43 4.99
C LEU A 262 18.09 -11.87 5.10
N MET A 263 18.24 -10.56 5.34
CA MET A 263 19.55 -9.90 5.46
C MET A 263 20.32 -10.36 6.71
N LEU A 264 19.61 -10.68 7.78
CA LEU A 264 20.23 -11.21 9.01
C LEU A 264 20.58 -12.71 8.90
N ASP A 265 20.12 -13.40 7.85
CA ASP A 265 20.36 -14.83 7.59
C ASP A 265 20.11 -15.67 8.86
N ILE A 266 18.94 -15.48 9.48
CA ILE A 266 18.56 -16.13 10.75
C ILE A 266 18.01 -17.53 10.46
N HIS A 267 18.87 -18.54 10.54
CA HIS A 267 18.46 -19.94 10.41
C HIS A 267 18.98 -20.77 11.60
N PRO A 268 18.32 -20.74 12.76
CA PRO A 268 18.87 -21.27 14.01
C PRO A 268 19.19 -22.77 13.95
N LYS A 269 18.32 -23.57 13.31
CA LYS A 269 18.55 -25.02 13.15
C LYS A 269 19.75 -25.31 12.21
N ARG A 270 19.81 -24.61 11.08
CA ARG A 270 20.89 -24.76 10.08
C ARG A 270 22.22 -24.30 10.65
N ASP A 271 22.24 -23.15 11.33
CA ASP A 271 23.44 -22.58 11.93
C ASP A 271 24.00 -23.49 13.02
N LYS A 272 23.13 -24.13 13.83
CA LYS A 272 23.57 -25.10 14.85
C LYS A 272 24.20 -26.35 14.21
N ALA A 273 23.61 -26.88 13.15
CA ALA A 273 24.14 -28.03 12.42
C ALA A 273 25.49 -27.72 11.73
N LEU A 274 25.61 -26.56 11.09
CA LEU A 274 26.84 -26.12 10.44
C LEU A 274 27.97 -25.82 11.45
N GLN A 275 27.64 -25.31 12.63
CA GLN A 275 28.62 -25.09 13.71
C GLN A 275 29.21 -26.39 14.27
N SER A 276 28.48 -27.50 14.19
CA SER A 276 28.97 -28.83 14.56
C SER A 276 29.71 -29.55 13.43
N ALA A 277 29.83 -28.93 12.25
CA ALA A 277 30.47 -29.58 11.11
C ALA A 277 31.99 -29.65 11.28
N VAL A 278 32.59 -30.70 10.72
CA VAL A 278 34.03 -30.94 10.65
C VAL A 278 34.48 -30.86 9.19
N LEU A 279 35.67 -30.34 8.95
CA LEU A 279 36.25 -30.28 7.61
C LEU A 279 36.56 -31.70 7.09
N CYS A 280 36.17 -31.99 5.85
CA CYS A 280 36.30 -33.32 5.22
C CYS A 280 36.93 -33.16 3.83
N ASP A 281 38.24 -32.96 3.79
CA ASP A 281 39.01 -32.68 2.56
C ASP A 281 39.59 -33.96 1.91
N GLU A 282 39.15 -35.15 2.31
CA GLU A 282 39.64 -36.46 1.80
C GLU A 282 39.05 -36.83 0.42
N ASP A 283 39.84 -37.41 -0.48
CA ASP A 283 39.33 -37.77 -1.82
C ASP A 283 38.41 -39.00 -1.79
N VAL A 284 38.60 -39.89 -0.81
CA VAL A 284 37.81 -41.11 -0.64
C VAL A 284 37.13 -41.10 0.73
N VAL A 285 35.80 -41.23 0.73
CA VAL A 285 34.98 -41.21 1.95
C VAL A 285 34.35 -42.59 2.17
N ARG A 286 34.76 -43.31 3.22
CA ARG A 286 34.15 -44.58 3.63
C ARG A 286 33.17 -44.36 4.78
N GLN A 287 31.95 -44.88 4.63
CA GLN A 287 30.91 -44.82 5.65
C GLN A 287 30.74 -46.18 6.32
N GLU A 288 30.66 -46.20 7.64
CA GLU A 288 30.43 -47.42 8.41
C GLU A 288 29.31 -47.23 9.44
N GLN A 289 28.68 -48.35 9.79
CA GLN A 289 27.65 -48.38 10.82
C GLN A 289 28.28 -48.65 12.19
N CYS A 290 27.86 -47.89 13.20
CA CYS A 290 28.23 -48.14 14.59
C CYS A 290 27.52 -49.39 15.10
N ASP A 291 28.28 -50.36 15.61
CA ASP A 291 27.75 -51.62 16.12
C ASP A 291 26.84 -51.46 17.35
N TYR A 292 26.92 -50.31 18.06
CA TYR A 292 26.17 -50.08 19.30
C TYR A 292 24.82 -49.38 19.07
N CYS A 293 24.80 -48.30 18.29
CA CYS A 293 23.59 -47.50 18.07
C CYS A 293 23.02 -47.59 16.65
N GLY A 294 23.69 -48.30 15.74
CA GLY A 294 23.28 -48.41 14.35
C GLY A 294 23.44 -47.13 13.53
N GLY A 295 24.01 -46.06 14.08
CA GLY A 295 24.24 -44.81 13.37
C GLY A 295 25.43 -44.88 12.42
N VAL A 296 25.35 -44.18 11.29
CA VAL A 296 26.41 -44.17 10.28
C VAL A 296 27.42 -43.06 10.56
N TYR A 297 28.71 -43.38 10.52
CA TYR A 297 29.82 -42.45 10.68
C TYR A 297 30.81 -42.55 9.51
N VAL A 298 31.65 -41.53 9.36
CA VAL A 298 32.72 -41.52 8.35
C VAL A 298 34.01 -41.93 9.04
N VAL A 299 34.69 -42.92 8.47
CA VAL A 299 35.95 -43.43 9.01
C VAL A 299 37.04 -42.34 8.94
N GLY A 300 37.93 -42.27 9.94
CA GLY A 300 39.04 -41.30 9.97
C GLY A 300 38.72 -39.96 10.64
N HIS A 301 37.43 -39.61 10.81
CA HIS A 301 37.02 -38.32 11.38
C HIS A 301 36.73 -38.33 12.89
N HIS A 302 36.53 -39.51 13.50
CA HIS A 302 36.16 -39.63 14.91
C HIS A 302 36.82 -40.84 15.57
N LEU A 303 37.24 -40.69 16.84
CA LEU A 303 37.71 -41.79 17.68
C LEU A 303 36.55 -42.52 18.39
N ASN A 304 35.43 -41.81 18.58
CA ASN A 304 34.20 -42.31 19.19
C ASN A 304 33.02 -42.01 18.26
N CYS A 305 31.98 -42.83 18.31
CA CYS A 305 30.79 -42.67 17.50
C CYS A 305 30.15 -41.29 17.79
N PRO A 306 29.90 -40.46 16.76
CA PRO A 306 29.33 -39.11 16.95
C PRO A 306 27.90 -39.14 17.49
N HIS A 307 27.23 -40.30 17.44
CA HIS A 307 25.85 -40.48 17.90
C HIS A 307 25.74 -40.98 19.35
N CYS A 308 26.54 -41.98 19.74
CA CYS A 308 26.43 -42.63 21.07
C CYS A 308 27.72 -42.61 21.90
N GLN A 309 28.80 -42.01 21.38
CA GLN A 309 30.11 -41.91 22.04
C GLN A 309 30.83 -43.24 22.32
N ALA A 310 30.32 -44.38 21.84
CA ALA A 310 31.01 -45.66 21.89
C ALA A 310 32.28 -45.66 20.99
N PRO A 311 33.33 -46.42 21.32
CA PRO A 311 34.53 -46.48 20.48
C PRO A 311 34.22 -47.00 19.08
N VAL A 312 34.83 -46.41 18.05
CA VAL A 312 34.69 -46.88 16.66
C VAL A 312 35.75 -47.94 16.32
N LYS A 313 35.55 -48.68 15.23
CA LYS A 313 36.53 -49.69 14.77
C LYS A 313 37.83 -49.00 14.34
N ALA A 314 38.96 -49.60 14.70
CA ALA A 314 40.26 -49.19 14.18
C ALA A 314 40.36 -49.60 12.70
N HIS A 315 40.93 -48.71 11.88
CA HIS A 315 41.17 -48.94 10.46
C HIS A 315 42.59 -48.48 10.12
N ASP A 316 43.24 -49.18 9.20
CA ASP A 316 44.53 -48.77 8.65
C ASP A 316 44.31 -47.91 7.40
N TYR A 317 45.20 -46.94 7.14
CA TYR A 317 45.00 -45.94 6.07
C TYR A 317 46.24 -45.80 5.19
N THR A 318 46.04 -45.52 3.91
CA THR A 318 47.08 -45.02 3.01
C THR A 318 46.98 -43.51 2.89
N VAL A 319 48.11 -42.82 2.90
CA VAL A 319 48.19 -41.36 2.76
C VAL A 319 48.96 -40.95 1.51
N ASP A 320 48.62 -39.81 0.90
CA ASP A 320 49.43 -39.19 -0.16
C ASP A 320 50.66 -38.44 0.38
N GLU A 321 51.44 -37.85 -0.53
CA GLU A 321 52.63 -37.03 -0.22
C GLU A 321 52.29 -35.79 0.65
N ASP A 322 51.02 -35.36 0.64
CA ASP A 322 50.49 -34.25 1.46
C ASP A 322 49.92 -34.74 2.81
N GLY A 323 49.97 -36.04 3.10
CA GLY A 323 49.44 -36.65 4.32
C GLY A 323 47.91 -36.82 4.35
N ARG A 324 47.22 -36.67 3.22
CA ARG A 324 45.77 -36.90 3.10
C ARG A 324 45.46 -38.38 2.91
N VAL A 325 44.40 -38.87 3.53
CA VAL A 325 43.94 -40.25 3.36
C VAL A 325 43.49 -40.48 1.91
N THR A 326 44.18 -41.36 1.20
CA THR A 326 43.89 -41.76 -0.19
C THR A 326 43.23 -43.12 -0.30
N GLY A 327 43.22 -43.89 0.78
CA GLY A 327 42.65 -45.23 0.83
C GLY A 327 42.57 -45.77 2.26
N ILE A 328 41.63 -46.70 2.47
CA ILE A 328 41.45 -47.38 3.76
C ILE A 328 41.75 -48.85 3.54
N LEU A 329 42.75 -49.37 4.24
CA LEU A 329 43.13 -50.77 4.25
C LEU A 329 42.25 -51.49 5.27
N ASN A 330 41.75 -52.68 4.91
CA ASN A 330 40.84 -53.46 5.74
C ASN A 330 41.52 -54.05 6.97
#